data_AF-A0A846WYY0-F1
#
_entry.id   AF-A0A846WYY0-F1
#
_cell.length_a   1.000
_cell.length_b   1.000
_cell.length_c   1.000
_cell.angle_alpha   90.00
_cell.angle_beta   90.00
_cell.angle_gamma   90.00
#
_symmetry.space_group_name_H-M   'P 1'
#
loop_
_entity.id
_entity.type
_entity.pdbx_description
1 polymer ?
#
loop_
_entity_poly.entity_id
_entity_poly.type
_entity_poly.pdbx_seq_one_letter_code
_entity_poly.pdbx_strand_id
1 'polypeptide(L)'
;MAPVMPTRLSRERAEKAHVLRACGLSWNEIARKLDYKSHGAVQRAVERHRARNPVPDAEETLTNILALRARRTHNGETLLARAAASGDLAGWASLHRTLTTQDVDTLRLYGLHSPERHQHLVAVTTSDVLDRLQDELSNVIEGTVE
;
A
#
# COMPACT_ATOMS: atom_id res chain seq x y z
N MET A 1 35.53 -9.03 26.78
CA MET A 1 34.33 -8.66 27.56
C MET A 1 33.11 -9.25 26.86
N ALA A 2 32.38 -10.16 27.48
CA ALA A 2 31.21 -10.79 26.86
C ALA A 2 30.07 -9.76 26.68
N PRO A 3 29.27 -9.84 25.61
CA PRO A 3 28.15 -8.91 25.42
C PRO A 3 27.11 -9.09 26.54
N VAL A 4 26.77 -7.99 27.22
CA VAL A 4 25.80 -7.93 28.33
C VAL A 4 24.38 -8.34 27.90
N MET A 5 24.10 -8.36 26.60
CA MET A 5 22.80 -8.74 26.03
C MET A 5 23.00 -9.69 24.83
N PRO A 6 22.16 -10.74 24.69
CA PRO A 6 22.17 -11.60 23.52
C PRO A 6 22.04 -10.81 22.22
N THR A 7 22.83 -11.18 21.20
CA THR A 7 22.88 -10.48 19.91
C THR A 7 21.51 -10.33 19.26
N ARG A 8 20.64 -11.35 19.34
CA ARG A 8 19.27 -11.32 18.81
C ARG A 8 18.42 -10.21 19.46
N LEU A 9 18.38 -10.17 20.79
CA LEU A 9 17.60 -9.17 21.54
C LEU A 9 18.11 -7.75 21.28
N SER A 10 19.43 -7.58 21.16
CA SER A 10 20.03 -6.30 20.79
C SER A 10 19.57 -5.82 19.39
N ARG A 11 19.44 -6.76 18.44
CA ARG A 11 18.97 -6.46 17.07
C ARG A 11 17.49 -6.11 17.02
N GLU A 12 16.64 -6.87 17.70
CA GLU A 12 15.20 -6.59 17.80
C GLU A 12 14.92 -5.24 18.46
N ARG A 13 15.71 -4.89 19.49
CA ARG A 13 15.61 -3.60 20.14
C ARG A 13 16.00 -2.44 19.22
N ALA A 14 17.05 -2.63 18.41
CA ALA A 14 17.46 -1.65 17.40
C ALA A 14 16.43 -1.47 16.27
N GLU A 15 15.77 -2.55 15.87
CA GLU A 15 14.64 -2.51 14.92
C GLU A 15 13.45 -1.72 15.47
N LYS A 16 13.02 -2.01 16.70
CA LYS A 16 11.97 -1.23 17.38
C LYS A 16 12.32 0.26 17.49
N ALA A 17 13.59 0.57 17.79
CA ALA A 17 14.08 1.95 17.82
C ALA A 17 14.00 2.63 16.44
N HIS A 18 14.32 1.90 15.37
CA HIS A 18 14.22 2.38 13.99
C HIS A 18 12.77 2.70 13.61
N VAL A 19 11.82 1.80 13.91
CA VAL A 19 10.39 2.00 13.65
C VAL A 19 9.83 3.19 14.43
N LEU A 20 10.10 3.29 15.73
CA LEU A 20 9.64 4.42 16.55
C LEU A 20 10.20 5.75 16.04
N ARG A 21 11.42 5.76 15.51
CA ARG A 21 11.99 6.95 14.89
C ARG A 21 11.26 7.33 13.61
N ALA A 22 10.87 6.35 12.79
CA ALA A 22 10.07 6.59 11.59
C ALA A 22 8.66 7.12 11.92
N CYS A 23 8.09 6.69 13.05
CA CYS A 23 6.83 7.24 13.58
C CYS A 23 6.95 8.63 14.22
N GLY A 24 8.14 9.26 14.21
CA GLY A 24 8.35 10.64 14.64
C GLY A 24 8.80 10.84 16.09
N LEU A 25 9.04 9.79 16.88
CA LEU A 25 9.49 9.95 18.27
C LEU A 25 10.91 10.56 18.33
N SER A 26 11.16 11.35 19.37
CA SER A 26 12.50 11.89 19.65
C SER A 26 13.44 10.80 20.18
N TRP A 27 14.74 10.98 19.97
CA TRP A 27 15.74 10.03 20.46
C TRP A 27 15.73 9.83 21.97
N ASN A 28 15.36 10.88 22.73
CA ASN A 28 15.25 10.82 24.18
C ASN A 28 14.05 9.97 24.62
N GLU A 29 12.90 10.10 23.95
CA GLU A 29 11.72 9.28 24.23
C GLU A 29 11.97 7.81 23.89
N ILE A 30 12.59 7.53 22.75
CA ILE A 30 12.95 6.17 22.34
C ILE A 30 13.95 5.57 23.34
N ALA A 31 14.92 6.35 23.82
CA ALA A 31 15.89 5.89 24.79
C ALA A 31 15.21 5.45 26.10
N ARG A 32 14.28 6.26 26.61
CA ARG A 32 13.50 5.91 27.81
C ARG A 32 12.59 4.70 27.57
N LYS A 33 11.91 4.65 26.42
CA LYS A 33 10.93 3.61 26.08
C LYS A 33 11.56 2.23 25.86
N LEU A 34 12.79 2.18 25.35
CA LEU A 34 13.50 0.94 25.03
C LEU A 34 14.70 0.67 25.96
N ASP A 35 14.79 1.38 27.08
CA ASP A 35 15.84 1.21 28.09
C ASP A 35 17.27 1.29 27.51
N TYR A 36 17.53 2.35 26.74
CA TYR A 36 18.88 2.71 26.33
C TYR A 36 19.51 3.66 27.33
N LYS A 37 20.80 3.44 27.59
CA LYS A 37 21.60 4.29 28.49
C LYS A 37 21.66 5.77 28.09
N SER A 38 21.48 6.08 26.81
CA SER A 38 21.52 7.45 26.28
C SER A 38 20.92 7.53 24.87
N HIS A 39 20.53 8.73 24.44
CA HIS A 39 20.07 8.96 23.05
C HIS A 39 21.14 8.60 22.01
N GLY A 40 22.42 8.84 22.29
CA GLY A 40 23.53 8.45 21.41
C GLY A 40 23.72 6.93 21.30
N ALA A 41 23.29 6.16 22.31
CA ALA A 41 23.23 4.69 22.20
C ALA A 41 22.11 4.25 21.24
N VAL A 42 20.97 4.94 21.24
CA VAL A 42 19.86 4.69 20.30
C VAL A 42 20.30 5.00 18.87
N GLN A 43 20.91 6.17 18.64
CA GLN A 43 21.36 6.59 17.31
C GLN A 43 22.30 5.57 16.68
N ARG A 44 23.34 5.15 17.41
CA ARG A 44 24.28 4.11 16.94
C ARG A 44 23.61 2.76 16.72
N ALA A 45 22.61 2.40 17.53
CA ALA A 45 21.87 1.16 17.34
C ALA A 45 21.05 1.19 16.04
N VAL A 46 20.36 2.31 15.77
CA VAL A 46 19.59 2.52 14.53
C VAL A 46 20.50 2.61 13.31
N GLU A 47 21.63 3.29 13.41
CA GLU A 47 22.63 3.37 12.34
C GLU A 47 23.15 1.98 11.96
N ARG A 48 23.56 1.17 12.94
CA ARG A 48 23.98 -0.23 12.68
C ARG A 48 22.84 -1.11 12.21
N HIS A 49 21.59 -0.78 12.54
CA HIS A 49 20.43 -1.49 12.01
C HIS A 49 20.23 -1.16 10.53
N ARG A 50 20.30 0.12 10.15
CA ARG A 50 20.23 0.58 8.75
C ARG A 50 21.39 0.06 7.89
N ALA A 51 22.61 0.03 8.43
CA ALA A 51 23.77 -0.52 7.72
C ALA A 51 23.62 -2.03 7.42
N ARG A 52 22.88 -2.77 8.26
CA ARG A 52 22.60 -4.20 8.05
C ARG A 52 21.34 -4.47 7.25
N ASN A 53 20.41 -3.52 7.25
CA ASN A 53 19.15 -3.57 6.53
C ASN A 53 19.04 -2.28 5.70
N PRO A 54 19.85 -2.15 4.64
CA PRO A 54 19.73 -1.00 3.75
C PRO A 54 18.30 -0.95 3.24
N VAL A 55 17.75 0.26 3.10
CA VAL A 55 16.47 0.43 2.41
C VAL A 55 16.73 -0.02 0.97
N PRO A 56 15.95 -0.98 0.44
CA PRO A 56 16.17 -1.45 -0.91
C PRO A 56 16.02 -0.26 -1.87
N ASP A 57 16.85 -0.23 -2.91
CA ASP A 57 16.68 0.76 -3.97
C ASP A 57 15.33 0.56 -4.69
N ALA A 58 14.87 1.54 -5.46
CA ALA A 58 13.64 1.45 -6.24
C ALA A 58 13.63 0.21 -7.15
N GLU A 59 14.77 -0.11 -7.78
CA GLU A 59 14.94 -1.29 -8.63
C GLU A 59 14.87 -2.60 -7.83
N GLU A 60 15.52 -2.66 -6.67
CA GLU A 60 15.49 -3.83 -5.79
C GLU A 60 14.08 -4.05 -5.20
N THR A 61 13.40 -2.96 -4.83
CA THR A 61 12.01 -2.98 -4.36
C THR A 61 11.08 -3.51 -5.45
N LEU A 62 11.21 -3.00 -6.69
CA LEU A 62 10.44 -3.49 -7.84
C LEU A 62 10.70 -4.97 -8.09
N THR A 63 11.98 -5.39 -8.10
CA THR A 63 12.37 -6.79 -8.28
C THR A 63 11.73 -7.70 -7.23
N ASN A 64 11.77 -7.29 -5.95
CA ASN A 64 11.14 -8.03 -4.86
C ASN A 64 9.61 -8.11 -5.00
N ILE A 65 8.96 -7.02 -5.42
CA ILE A 65 7.51 -7.00 -5.67
C ILE A 65 7.14 -7.97 -6.81
N LEU A 66 7.90 -7.95 -7.91
CA LEU A 66 7.68 -8.84 -9.05
C LEU A 66 7.91 -10.31 -8.67
N ALA A 67 8.98 -10.61 -7.93
CA ALA A 67 9.26 -11.96 -7.45
C ALA A 67 8.17 -12.48 -6.50
N LEU A 68 7.69 -11.64 -5.58
CA LEU A 68 6.60 -11.99 -4.68
C LEU A 68 5.30 -12.25 -5.45
N ARG A 69 5.02 -11.46 -6.49
CA ARG A 69 3.85 -11.65 -7.36
C ARG A 69 3.95 -12.97 -8.12
N ALA A 70 5.06 -13.26 -8.77
CA ALA A 70 5.28 -14.53 -9.47
C ALA A 70 5.05 -15.74 -8.56
N ARG A 71 5.58 -15.69 -7.32
CA ARG A 71 5.34 -16.74 -6.32
C ARG A 71 3.87 -16.89 -5.95
N ARG A 72 3.13 -15.79 -5.82
CA ARG A 72 1.69 -15.81 -5.51
C ARG A 72 0.89 -16.42 -6.65
N THR A 73 1.18 -16.05 -7.91
CA THR A 73 0.55 -16.64 -9.09
C THR A 73 0.76 -18.15 -9.13
N HIS A 74 2.01 -18.60 -8.96
CA HIS A 74 2.33 -20.03 -8.92
C HIS A 74 1.58 -20.80 -7.82
N ASN A 75 1.51 -20.23 -6.62
CA ASN A 75 0.74 -20.81 -5.53
C ASN A 75 -0.77 -20.84 -5.85
N GLY A 76 -1.28 -19.79 -6.49
CA GLY A 76 -2.67 -19.69 -6.93
C GLY A 76 -3.02 -20.77 -7.97
N GLU A 77 -2.17 -20.98 -8.97
CA GLU A 77 -2.30 -22.05 -9.96
C GLU A 77 -2.32 -23.44 -9.31
N THR A 78 -1.42 -23.66 -8.33
CA THR A 78 -1.37 -24.92 -7.57
C THR A 78 -2.68 -25.16 -6.80
N LEU A 79 -3.24 -24.13 -6.17
CA LEU A 79 -4.51 -24.22 -5.47
C LEU A 79 -5.69 -24.40 -6.43
N LEU A 80 -5.64 -23.75 -7.59
CA LEU A 80 -6.65 -23.89 -8.64
C LEU A 80 -6.71 -25.34 -9.15
N ALA A 81 -5.55 -25.95 -9.40
CA ALA A 81 -5.46 -27.36 -9.80
C ALA A 81 -6.03 -28.30 -8.72
N ARG A 82 -5.79 -28.02 -7.44
CA ARG A 82 -6.38 -28.78 -6.32
C ARG A 82 -7.89 -28.62 -6.23
N ALA A 83 -8.40 -27.39 -6.37
CA ALA A 83 -9.84 -27.12 -6.37
C ALA A 83 -10.54 -27.88 -7.51
N ALA A 84 -9.95 -27.86 -8.71
CA ALA A 84 -10.43 -28.63 -9.86
C ALA A 84 -10.46 -30.15 -9.57
N ALA A 85 -9.37 -30.69 -9.01
CA ALA A 85 -9.30 -32.12 -8.68
C ALA A 85 -10.30 -32.54 -7.59
N SER A 86 -10.61 -31.65 -6.65
CA SER A 86 -11.58 -31.90 -5.57
C SER A 86 -13.05 -31.71 -5.98
N GLY A 87 -13.32 -31.19 -7.17
CA GLY A 87 -14.67 -30.86 -7.62
C GLY A 87 -15.27 -29.60 -6.96
N ASP A 88 -14.47 -28.81 -6.23
CA ASP A 88 -14.90 -27.53 -5.66
C ASP A 88 -14.95 -26.45 -6.75
N LEU A 89 -16.06 -26.44 -7.49
CA LEU A 89 -16.28 -25.49 -8.58
C LEU A 89 -16.38 -24.03 -8.08
N ALA A 90 -16.86 -23.83 -6.84
CA ALA A 90 -16.99 -22.49 -6.26
C ALA A 90 -15.61 -21.91 -5.90
N GLY A 91 -14.77 -22.71 -5.23
CA GLY A 91 -13.39 -22.36 -4.95
C GLY A 91 -12.58 -22.15 -6.23
N TRP A 92 -12.77 -23.03 -7.23
CA TRP A 92 -12.13 -22.89 -8.54
C TRP A 92 -12.51 -21.56 -9.22
N ALA A 93 -13.79 -21.24 -9.33
CA ALA A 93 -14.26 -20.01 -9.99
C ALA A 93 -13.81 -18.75 -9.26
N SER A 94 -13.68 -18.79 -7.92
CA SER A 94 -13.16 -17.67 -7.13
C SER A 94 -11.66 -17.46 -7.36
N LEU A 95 -10.87 -18.54 -7.35
CA LEU A 95 -9.43 -18.48 -7.59
C LEU A 95 -9.12 -18.05 -9.03
N HIS A 96 -9.86 -18.58 -10.01
CA HIS A 96 -9.70 -18.23 -11.41
C HIS A 96 -9.92 -16.73 -11.64
N ARG A 97 -11.02 -16.15 -11.13
CA ARG A 97 -11.27 -14.70 -11.23
C ARG A 97 -10.16 -13.85 -10.60
N THR A 98 -9.61 -14.32 -9.48
CA THR A 98 -8.51 -13.62 -8.79
C THR A 98 -7.25 -13.61 -9.66
N LEU A 99 -6.89 -14.74 -10.27
CA LEU A 99 -5.74 -14.83 -11.18
C LEU A 99 -5.92 -13.94 -12.41
N THR A 100 -7.09 -13.97 -13.05
CA THR A 100 -7.37 -13.09 -14.21
C THR A 100 -7.26 -11.60 -13.85
N THR A 101 -7.71 -11.21 -12.65
CA THR A 101 -7.57 -9.82 -12.19
C THR A 101 -6.09 -9.43 -12.01
N GLN A 102 -5.28 -10.35 -11.47
CA GLN A 102 -3.84 -10.14 -11.31
C GLN A 102 -3.11 -10.02 -12.65
N ASP A 103 -3.55 -10.76 -13.67
CA ASP A 103 -3.01 -10.66 -15.03
C ASP A 103 -3.30 -9.28 -15.63
N VAL A 104 -4.52 -8.77 -15.48
CA VAL A 104 -4.90 -7.42 -15.92
C VAL A 104 -4.03 -6.36 -15.22
N ASP A 105 -3.85 -6.46 -13.92
CA ASP A 105 -2.99 -5.53 -13.18
C ASP A 105 -1.53 -5.62 -13.62
N THR A 106 -1.08 -6.80 -14.03
CA THR A 106 0.27 -6.99 -14.57
C THR A 106 0.41 -6.35 -15.95
N LEU A 107 -0.57 -6.52 -16.83
CA LEU A 107 -0.62 -5.82 -18.12
C LEU A 107 -0.63 -4.30 -17.95
N ARG A 108 -1.32 -3.76 -16.94
CA ARG A 108 -1.32 -2.33 -16.62
C ARG A 108 0.07 -1.83 -16.22
N LEU A 109 0.79 -2.57 -15.39
CA LEU A 109 2.16 -2.21 -14.99
C LEU A 109 3.12 -2.13 -16.18
N TYR A 110 2.97 -3.03 -17.17
CA TYR A 110 3.80 -3.04 -18.37
C TYR A 110 3.28 -2.12 -19.49
N GLY A 111 2.19 -1.37 -19.27
CA GLY A 111 1.58 -0.54 -20.32
C GLY A 111 0.99 -1.34 -21.48
N LEU A 112 0.83 -2.65 -21.33
CA LEU A 112 0.26 -3.55 -22.33
C LEU A 112 -1.28 -3.64 -22.22
N HIS A 113 -1.85 -3.08 -21.15
CA HIS A 113 -3.28 -2.97 -21.01
C HIS A 113 -3.81 -1.82 -21.88
N SER A 114 -4.53 -2.17 -22.95
CA SER A 114 -5.29 -1.20 -23.76
C SER A 114 -6.72 -1.14 -23.21
N PRO A 115 -7.09 -0.13 -22.40
CA PRO A 115 -8.45 -0.02 -21.90
C PRO A 115 -9.42 0.28 -23.05
N GLU A 116 -10.56 -0.41 -23.07
CA GLU A 116 -11.67 -0.01 -23.95
C GLU A 116 -12.10 1.41 -23.59
N ARG A 117 -12.01 2.33 -24.56
CA ARG A 117 -12.44 3.71 -24.38
C ARG A 117 -13.97 3.74 -24.34
N HIS A 118 -14.55 3.71 -23.15
CA HIS A 118 -15.97 4.03 -22.97
C HIS A 118 -16.14 5.55 -23.02
N GLN A 119 -16.61 6.07 -24.15
CA GLN A 119 -17.07 7.45 -24.23
C GLN A 119 -18.48 7.53 -23.66
N HIS A 120 -18.62 8.10 -22.47
CA HIS A 120 -19.93 8.45 -21.92
C HIS A 120 -20.34 9.81 -22.48
N LEU A 121 -21.32 9.82 -23.38
CA LEU A 121 -21.90 11.06 -23.87
C LEU A 121 -22.81 11.61 -22.78
N VAL A 122 -22.28 12.54 -21.98
CA VAL A 122 -23.06 13.29 -20.99
C VAL A 122 -23.79 14.38 -21.76
N ALA A 123 -25.01 14.07 -22.21
CA ALA A 123 -25.93 15.08 -22.70
C ALA A 123 -26.42 15.89 -21.49
N VAL A 124 -25.75 17.01 -21.20
CA VAL A 124 -26.33 18.04 -20.35
C VAL A 124 -27.38 18.74 -21.20
N THR A 125 -28.65 18.37 -20.99
CA THR A 125 -29.78 19.07 -21.58
C THR A 125 -29.72 20.52 -21.10
N THR A 126 -29.65 21.47 -22.03
CA THR A 126 -29.56 22.91 -21.72
C THR A 126 -30.74 23.40 -20.86
N SER A 127 -31.86 22.66 -20.86
CA SER A 127 -33.00 22.86 -19.95
C SER A 127 -32.60 22.77 -18.48
N ASP A 128 -31.76 21.80 -18.10
CA ASP A 128 -31.40 21.58 -16.68
C ASP A 128 -30.50 22.69 -16.13
N VAL A 129 -29.80 23.39 -17.03
CA VAL A 129 -29.00 24.58 -16.69
C VAL A 129 -29.87 25.82 -16.67
N LEU A 130 -30.83 25.95 -17.60
CA LEU A 130 -31.79 27.06 -17.63
C LEU A 130 -32.73 27.03 -16.43
N ASP A 131 -33.26 25.87 -16.05
CA ASP A 131 -34.14 25.70 -14.90
C ASP A 131 -33.38 26.03 -13.60
N ARG A 132 -32.12 25.59 -13.48
CA ARG A 132 -31.26 25.95 -12.34
C ARG A 132 -30.96 27.46 -12.29
N LEU A 133 -30.66 28.09 -13.43
CA LEU A 133 -30.43 29.53 -13.51
C LEU A 133 -31.71 30.32 -13.21
N GLN A 134 -32.87 29.82 -13.61
CA GLN A 134 -34.17 30.44 -13.34
C GLN A 134 -34.53 30.35 -11.85
N ASP A 135 -34.26 29.23 -11.20
CA ASP A 135 -34.42 29.07 -9.74
C ASP A 135 -33.44 29.95 -8.96
N GLU A 136 -32.19 30.10 -9.40
CA GLU A 136 -31.23 31.01 -8.76
C GLU A 136 -31.65 32.49 -8.92
N LEU A 137 -32.11 32.91 -10.10
CA LEU A 137 -32.53 34.28 -10.34
C LEU A 137 -33.85 34.64 -9.63
N SER A 138 -34.81 33.73 -9.56
CA SER A 138 -36.08 33.96 -8.87
C SER A 138 -35.88 34.12 -7.35
N ASN A 139 -34.99 33.32 -6.75
CA ASN A 139 -34.62 33.46 -5.34
C ASN A 139 -33.92 34.79 -5.02
N VAL A 140 -33.19 35.38 -5.97
CA VAL A 140 -32.55 36.70 -5.80
C VAL A 140 -33.56 37.85 -5.91
N ILE A 141 -34.64 37.68 -6.68
CA ILE A 141 -35.69 38.70 -6.84
C ILE A 141 -36.63 38.73 -5.62
N GLU A 142 -36.86 37.59 -4.96
CA GLU A 142 -37.67 37.49 -3.73
C GLU A 142 -36.88 37.82 -2.45
N GLY A 143 -35.55 37.91 -2.54
CA GLY A 143 -34.66 38.37 -1.48
C GLY A 143 -34.63 39.90 -1.39
N THR A 144 -35.34 40.46 -0.41
CA THR A 144 -35.29 41.86 0.02
C THR A 144 -33.88 42.42 0.08
N VAL A 145 -33.65 43.55 -0.61
CA VAL A 145 -32.58 44.51 -0.32
C VAL A 145 -32.88 45.13 1.06
N GLU A 146 -32.07 44.79 2.06
CA GLU A 146 -31.80 45.70 3.19
C GLU A 146 -30.66 46.66 2.81
#